data_AF-A0A7V6IU30-F1
#
_entry.id   AF-A0A7V6IU30-F1
#
_cell.length_a   1.000
_cell.length_b   1.000
_cell.length_c   1.000
_cell.angle_alpha   90.00
_cell.angle_beta   90.00
_cell.angle_gamma   90.00
#
_symmetry.space_group_name_H-M   'P 1'
#
loop_
_entity.id
_entity.type
_entity.pdbx_description
1 polymer ?
#
loop_
_entity_poly.entity_id
_entity_poly.type
_entity_poly.pdbx_seq_one_letter_code
_entity_poly.pdbx_strand_id
1 'polypeptide(L)'
;MKKVKSFANIIFWITLISPPASFALTSVIGEANIFGIAGIIRYSWIMWLFIPIGMLSILIGIKLKKNNQKYKKNFIIAFICLPLIIIFGSYRFIFNSVSFDTDKVTTIENEIKLELPEQIKIATIKMDSYNVSYLKIINNESKEKFENELKKNQLWEKELSSKIKSLLPFDIQYEIETFDYFVFYNITNNEFNIYPLDGEYECIFIAYDYELQRLIIIDDYKIMLN
;
A
#
# COMPACT_ATOMS: atom_id res chain seq x y z
N MET A 1 44.04 -7.91 -16.70
CA MET A 1 44.05 -6.92 -15.60
C MET A 1 43.08 -5.73 -15.80
N LYS A 2 43.09 -4.99 -16.93
CA LYS A 2 42.12 -3.89 -17.19
C LYS A 2 40.65 -4.33 -17.10
N LYS A 3 40.33 -5.53 -17.63
CA LYS A 3 38.97 -6.10 -17.60
C LYS A 3 38.41 -6.31 -16.18
N VAL A 4 39.23 -6.79 -15.23
CA VAL A 4 38.79 -7.01 -13.83
C VAL A 4 38.48 -5.69 -13.11
N LYS A 5 39.30 -4.65 -13.35
CA LYS A 5 39.07 -3.32 -12.80
C LYS A 5 37.81 -2.66 -13.39
N SER A 6 37.60 -2.81 -14.69
CA SER A 6 36.39 -2.34 -15.37
C SER A 6 35.13 -3.05 -14.83
N PHE A 7 35.18 -4.38 -14.72
CA PHE A 7 34.09 -5.17 -14.15
C PHE A 7 33.78 -4.79 -12.70
N ALA A 8 34.83 -4.55 -11.89
CA ALA A 8 34.65 -4.08 -10.52
C ALA A 8 33.99 -2.70 -10.42
N ASN A 9 34.26 -1.79 -11.37
CA ASN A 9 33.59 -0.50 -11.43
C ASN A 9 32.11 -0.66 -11.81
N ILE A 10 31.78 -1.57 -12.74
CA ILE A 10 30.40 -1.88 -13.11
C ILE A 10 29.64 -2.40 -11.90
N ILE A 11 30.18 -3.40 -11.20
CA ILE A 11 29.52 -4.00 -10.04
C ILE A 11 29.38 -3.01 -8.89
N PHE A 12 30.35 -2.11 -8.70
CA PHE A 12 30.21 -1.00 -7.76
C PHE A 12 28.95 -0.16 -8.03
N TRP A 13 28.75 0.27 -9.28
CA TRP A 13 27.59 1.08 -9.65
C TRP A 13 26.27 0.32 -9.56
N ILE A 14 26.24 -0.95 -9.99
CA ILE A 14 25.05 -1.80 -9.88
C ILE A 14 24.70 -2.03 -8.39
N THR A 15 25.69 -2.19 -7.52
CA THR A 15 25.46 -2.31 -6.06
C THR A 15 24.96 -1.02 -5.45
N LEU A 16 25.47 0.14 -5.87
CA LEU A 16 24.99 1.43 -5.39
C LEU A 16 23.53 1.69 -5.80
N ILE A 17 23.16 1.29 -7.02
CA ILE A 17 21.81 1.49 -7.58
C ILE A 17 20.83 0.40 -7.08
N SER A 18 21.31 -0.71 -6.52
CA SER A 18 20.43 -1.83 -6.17
C SER A 18 19.37 -1.50 -5.11
N PRO A 19 19.62 -0.70 -4.04
CA PRO A 19 18.55 -0.33 -3.13
C PRO A 19 17.42 0.47 -3.80
N PRO A 20 17.65 1.62 -4.47
CA PRO A 20 16.55 2.37 -5.10
C PRO A 20 15.89 1.58 -6.24
N ALA A 21 16.64 0.81 -7.03
CA ALA A 21 16.06 -0.03 -8.07
C ALA A 21 15.15 -1.13 -7.50
N SER A 22 15.59 -1.80 -6.43
CA SER A 22 14.78 -2.82 -5.77
C SER A 22 13.52 -2.24 -5.13
N PHE A 23 13.62 -1.05 -4.52
CA PHE A 23 12.47 -0.35 -3.96
C PHE A 23 11.46 0.04 -5.05
N ALA A 24 11.92 0.63 -6.16
CA ALA A 24 11.05 0.99 -7.29
C ALA A 24 10.34 -0.24 -7.88
N LEU A 25 11.06 -1.36 -8.04
CA LEU A 25 10.46 -2.61 -8.51
C LEU A 25 9.37 -3.12 -7.55
N THR A 26 9.64 -3.09 -6.25
CA THR A 26 8.66 -3.43 -5.22
C THR A 26 7.44 -2.51 -5.27
N SER A 27 7.61 -1.20 -5.46
CA SER A 27 6.50 -0.25 -5.57
C SER A 27 5.61 -0.52 -6.79
N VAL A 28 6.20 -0.88 -7.92
CA VAL A 28 5.45 -1.23 -9.14
C VAL A 28 4.69 -2.53 -8.94
N ILE A 29 5.34 -3.59 -8.46
CA ILE A 29 4.70 -4.91 -8.26
C ILE A 29 3.68 -4.85 -7.13
N GLY A 30 3.93 -4.03 -6.11
CA GLY A 30 3.02 -3.78 -5.01
C GLY A 30 1.84 -2.88 -5.37
N GLU A 31 1.78 -2.36 -6.59
CA GLU A 31 0.70 -1.48 -7.05
C GLU A 31 0.50 -0.32 -6.06
N ALA A 32 1.59 0.38 -5.73
CA ALA A 32 1.64 1.40 -4.68
C ALA A 32 0.70 2.60 -4.91
N ASN A 33 0.29 2.83 -6.16
CA ASN A 33 -0.75 3.80 -6.50
C ASN A 33 -2.16 3.38 -6.04
N ILE A 34 -2.37 2.08 -5.78
CA ILE A 34 -3.65 1.53 -5.34
C ILE A 34 -3.63 1.20 -3.85
N PHE A 35 -2.60 0.49 -3.40
CA PHE A 35 -2.49 0.00 -2.01
C PHE A 35 -1.53 0.83 -1.15
N GLY A 36 -0.99 1.93 -1.66
CA GLY A 36 -0.05 2.77 -0.93
C GLY A 36 1.14 1.97 -0.38
N ILE A 37 1.47 2.26 0.89
CA ILE A 37 2.56 1.60 1.63
C ILE A 37 2.23 0.11 1.87
N ALA A 38 0.96 -0.27 2.00
CA ALA A 38 0.56 -1.65 2.26
C ALA A 38 0.94 -2.59 1.11
N GLY A 39 0.83 -2.10 -0.13
CA GLY A 39 1.31 -2.80 -1.33
C GLY A 39 2.82 -3.04 -1.31
N ILE A 40 3.60 -2.01 -0.92
CA ILE A 40 5.06 -2.11 -0.78
C ILE A 40 5.43 -3.12 0.30
N ILE A 41 4.75 -3.09 1.46
CA ILE A 41 4.97 -4.05 2.55
C ILE A 41 4.68 -5.47 2.06
N ARG A 42 3.57 -5.69 1.34
CA ARG A 42 3.16 -7.00 0.80
C ARG A 42 4.27 -7.67 0.00
N TYR A 43 4.97 -6.90 -0.84
CA TYR A 43 5.96 -7.41 -1.78
C TYR A 43 7.40 -7.03 -1.44
N SER A 44 7.65 -6.47 -0.26
CA SER A 44 8.98 -6.04 0.19
C SER A 44 10.06 -7.12 0.04
N TRP A 45 9.72 -8.39 0.21
CA TRP A 45 10.61 -9.54 0.02
C TRP A 45 11.31 -9.57 -1.35
N ILE A 46 10.74 -8.95 -2.39
CA ILE A 46 11.34 -8.83 -3.73
C ILE A 46 12.69 -8.11 -3.67
N MET A 47 12.89 -7.21 -2.70
CA MET A 47 14.18 -6.55 -2.52
C MET A 47 15.31 -7.54 -2.27
N TRP A 48 15.04 -8.68 -1.63
CA TRP A 48 16.06 -9.71 -1.40
C TRP A 48 16.63 -10.33 -2.68
N LEU A 49 15.94 -10.22 -3.81
CA LEU A 49 16.47 -10.64 -5.12
C LEU A 49 17.73 -9.84 -5.53
N PHE A 50 17.99 -8.70 -4.90
CA PHE A 50 19.16 -7.86 -5.15
C PHE A 50 20.34 -8.14 -4.19
N ILE A 51 20.18 -9.00 -3.18
CA ILE A 51 21.27 -9.43 -2.30
C ILE A 51 22.47 -10.03 -3.07
N PRO A 52 22.26 -10.89 -4.10
CA PRO A 52 23.38 -11.44 -4.88
C PRO A 52 24.29 -10.37 -5.49
N ILE A 53 23.77 -9.19 -5.83
CA ILE A 53 24.57 -8.07 -6.37
C ILE A 53 25.56 -7.57 -5.34
N GLY A 54 25.11 -7.33 -4.11
CA GLY A 54 25.98 -6.90 -3.01
C GLY A 54 27.02 -7.97 -2.65
N MET A 55 26.63 -9.25 -2.66
CA MET A 55 27.57 -10.37 -2.48
C MET A 55 28.64 -10.41 -3.58
N LEU A 56 28.26 -10.23 -4.84
CA LEU A 56 29.21 -10.16 -5.96
C LEU A 56 30.21 -9.02 -5.79
N SER A 57 29.77 -7.87 -5.28
CA SER A 57 30.66 -6.75 -4.97
C SER A 57 31.72 -7.13 -3.92
N ILE A 58 31.32 -7.84 -2.86
CA ILE A 58 32.25 -8.38 -1.85
C ILE A 58 33.26 -9.36 -2.50
N LEU A 59 32.78 -10.32 -3.28
CA LEU A 59 33.63 -11.32 -3.94
C LEU A 59 34.67 -10.68 -4.87
N ILE A 60 34.27 -9.66 -5.63
CA ILE A 60 35.18 -8.90 -6.49
C ILE A 60 36.15 -8.07 -5.64
N GLY A 61 35.70 -7.48 -4.53
CA GLY A 61 36.55 -6.81 -3.56
C GLY A 61 37.67 -7.75 -3.06
N ILE A 62 37.33 -8.99 -2.69
CA ILE A 62 38.31 -10.01 -2.27
C ILE A 62 39.31 -10.29 -3.40
N LYS A 63 38.82 -10.47 -4.65
CA LYS A 63 39.68 -10.73 -5.81
C LYS A 63 40.63 -9.56 -6.11
N LEU A 64 40.17 -8.32 -5.99
CA LEU A 64 41.00 -7.12 -6.16
C LEU A 64 42.05 -7.00 -5.06
N LYS A 65 41.69 -7.32 -3.81
CA LYS A 65 42.62 -7.34 -2.67
C LYS A 65 43.74 -8.34 -2.91
N LYS A 66 43.43 -9.56 -3.34
CA LYS A 66 44.43 -10.59 -3.69
C LYS A 66 45.41 -10.13 -4.79
N ASN A 67 44.96 -9.25 -5.68
CA ASN A 67 45.77 -8.71 -6.77
C ASN A 67 46.46 -7.37 -6.43
N ASN A 68 46.49 -6.94 -5.16
CA ASN A 68 47.03 -5.65 -4.71
C ASN A 68 46.43 -4.42 -5.43
N GLN A 69 45.13 -4.47 -5.77
CA GLN A 69 44.40 -3.40 -6.44
C GLN A 69 43.46 -2.64 -5.49
N LYS A 70 43.03 -1.43 -5.86
CA LYS A 70 42.07 -0.64 -5.06
C LYS A 70 40.72 -1.38 -4.94
N TYR A 71 40.47 -1.97 -3.78
CA TYR A 71 39.31 -2.84 -3.52
C TYR A 71 38.28 -2.24 -2.55
N LYS A 72 38.68 -1.29 -1.69
CA LYS A 72 37.90 -0.82 -0.53
C LYS A 72 36.50 -0.35 -0.89
N LYS A 73 36.35 0.36 -2.00
CA LYS A 73 35.04 0.91 -2.44
C LYS A 73 33.96 -0.16 -2.63
N ASN A 74 34.33 -1.36 -3.09
CA ASN A 74 33.37 -2.44 -3.34
C ASN A 74 32.87 -3.06 -2.02
N PHE A 75 33.75 -3.17 -1.02
CA PHE A 75 33.35 -3.60 0.32
C PHE A 75 32.48 -2.54 1.00
N ILE A 76 32.90 -1.28 0.98
CA ILE A 76 32.18 -0.18 1.62
C ILE A 76 30.75 -0.11 1.06
N ILE A 77 30.59 -0.13 -0.27
CA ILE A 77 29.24 -0.02 -0.85
C ILE A 77 28.38 -1.25 -0.53
N ALA A 78 28.95 -2.45 -0.58
CA ALA A 78 28.20 -3.66 -0.23
C ALA A 78 27.76 -3.65 1.24
N PHE A 79 28.61 -3.17 2.15
CA PHE A 79 28.31 -3.08 3.57
C PHE A 79 27.25 -2.03 3.90
N ILE A 80 27.05 -1.04 3.02
CA ILE A 80 25.96 -0.06 3.15
C ILE A 80 24.68 -0.62 2.53
N CYS A 81 24.74 -1.13 1.29
CA CYS A 81 23.55 -1.53 0.53
C CYS A 81 22.92 -2.85 1.01
N LEU A 82 23.72 -3.84 1.43
CA LEU A 82 23.18 -5.14 1.86
C LEU A 82 22.30 -5.04 3.10
N PRO A 83 22.71 -4.36 4.20
CA PRO A 83 21.84 -4.20 5.36
C PRO A 83 20.53 -3.50 5.02
N LEU A 84 20.57 -2.45 4.18
CA LEU A 84 19.35 -1.76 3.74
C LEU A 84 18.40 -2.73 3.01
N ILE A 85 18.90 -3.47 2.02
CA ILE A 85 18.10 -4.44 1.27
C ILE A 85 17.51 -5.52 2.19
N ILE A 86 18.30 -6.02 3.14
CA ILE A 86 17.86 -7.05 4.08
C ILE A 86 16.75 -6.51 4.99
N ILE A 87 16.98 -5.35 5.61
CA ILE A 87 16.03 -4.73 6.56
C ILE A 87 14.73 -4.40 5.85
N PHE A 88 14.79 -3.65 4.75
CA PHE A 88 13.58 -3.25 4.01
C PHE A 88 12.88 -4.46 3.38
N GLY A 89 13.64 -5.44 2.87
CA GLY A 89 13.06 -6.66 2.32
C GLY A 89 12.39 -7.56 3.37
N SER A 90 12.66 -7.33 4.65
CA SER A 90 12.01 -8.07 5.75
C SER A 90 10.64 -7.51 6.15
N TYR A 91 10.22 -6.35 5.62
CA TYR A 91 9.05 -5.63 6.12
C TYR A 91 7.77 -6.46 6.11
N ARG A 92 7.55 -7.30 5.09
CA ARG A 92 6.40 -8.21 5.01
C ARG A 92 6.23 -9.08 6.25
N PHE A 93 7.34 -9.47 6.86
CA PHE A 93 7.40 -10.43 7.96
C PHE A 93 7.46 -9.75 9.34
N ILE A 94 7.79 -8.46 9.39
CA ILE A 94 7.93 -7.70 10.63
C ILE A 94 6.69 -6.83 10.88
N PHE A 95 6.09 -6.26 9.83
CA PHE A 95 4.91 -5.41 9.94
C PHE A 95 3.63 -6.25 9.92
N ASN A 96 3.16 -6.63 11.11
CA ASN A 96 1.89 -7.32 11.32
C ASN A 96 0.67 -6.38 11.30
N SER A 97 0.87 -5.07 11.18
CA SER A 97 -0.20 -4.08 11.06
C SER A 97 -0.93 -4.11 9.71
N VAL A 98 -0.43 -4.88 8.73
CA VAL A 98 -1.06 -5.05 7.43
C VAL A 98 -1.66 -6.45 7.27
N SER A 99 -2.98 -6.51 7.12
CA SER A 99 -3.73 -7.71 6.77
C SER A 99 -4.04 -7.77 5.27
N PHE A 100 -4.21 -8.98 4.74
CA PHE A 100 -4.59 -9.23 3.34
C PHE A 100 -5.82 -10.14 3.25
N ASP A 101 -6.59 -10.19 4.33
CA ASP A 101 -7.77 -11.02 4.48
C ASP A 101 -8.97 -10.41 3.76
N THR A 102 -9.53 -11.16 2.80
CA THR A 102 -10.68 -10.75 2.01
C THR A 102 -12.00 -10.87 2.76
N ASP A 103 -12.08 -11.71 3.79
CA ASP A 103 -13.33 -11.99 4.51
C ASP A 103 -13.86 -10.73 5.22
N LYS A 104 -12.98 -9.77 5.50
CA LYS A 104 -13.31 -8.46 6.05
C LYS A 104 -14.34 -7.70 5.20
N VAL A 105 -14.27 -7.82 3.87
CA VAL A 105 -15.21 -7.13 2.98
C VAL A 105 -16.62 -7.69 3.13
N THR A 106 -16.74 -9.02 3.22
CA THR A 106 -18.01 -9.69 3.49
C THR A 106 -18.60 -9.29 4.84
N THR A 107 -17.76 -9.13 5.87
CA THR A 107 -18.21 -8.63 7.19
C THR A 107 -18.81 -7.23 7.08
N ILE A 108 -18.10 -6.32 6.41
CA ILE A 108 -18.53 -4.92 6.23
C ILE A 108 -19.82 -4.87 5.39
N GLU A 109 -19.88 -5.60 4.28
CA GLU A 109 -21.06 -5.71 3.41
C GLU A 109 -22.31 -6.15 4.19
N ASN A 110 -22.17 -7.13 5.10
CA ASN A 110 -23.28 -7.59 5.94
C ASN A 110 -23.73 -6.54 6.96
N GLU A 111 -22.81 -5.73 7.47
CA GLU A 111 -23.10 -4.68 8.46
C GLU A 111 -23.82 -3.49 7.83
N ILE A 112 -23.36 -3.03 6.66
CA ILE A 112 -23.91 -1.86 5.97
C ILE A 112 -25.04 -2.21 5.00
N LYS A 113 -25.27 -3.50 4.71
CA LYS A 113 -26.27 -4.00 3.74
C LYS A 113 -26.15 -3.34 2.36
N LEU A 114 -24.92 -3.11 1.91
CA LEU A 114 -24.59 -2.50 0.63
C LEU A 114 -23.67 -3.45 -0.14
N GLU A 115 -24.04 -3.78 -1.37
CA GLU A 115 -23.27 -4.71 -2.20
C GLU A 115 -21.86 -4.16 -2.46
N LEU A 116 -20.84 -4.95 -2.14
CA LEU A 116 -19.42 -4.63 -2.39
C LEU A 116 -18.87 -5.51 -3.52
N PRO A 117 -17.79 -5.09 -4.21
CA PRO A 117 -17.31 -5.84 -5.36
C PRO A 117 -16.72 -7.18 -4.94
N GLU A 118 -17.06 -8.21 -5.70
CA GLU A 118 -16.46 -9.55 -5.58
C GLU A 118 -15.11 -9.62 -6.32
N GLN A 119 -14.33 -10.68 -6.08
CA GLN A 119 -13.05 -10.91 -6.76
C GLN A 119 -12.12 -9.69 -6.67
N ILE A 120 -11.57 -9.50 -5.48
CA ILE A 120 -10.74 -8.35 -5.14
C ILE A 120 -9.35 -8.77 -4.68
N LYS A 121 -8.41 -7.84 -4.79
CA LYS A 121 -7.21 -7.81 -3.94
C LYS A 121 -7.45 -6.78 -2.84
N ILE A 122 -7.12 -7.13 -1.60
CA ILE A 122 -7.22 -6.23 -0.45
C ILE A 122 -5.87 -6.08 0.25
N ALA A 123 -5.66 -4.91 0.85
CA ALA A 123 -4.69 -4.69 1.92
C ALA A 123 -5.30 -3.77 2.99
N THR A 124 -5.36 -4.25 4.22
CA THR A 124 -5.91 -3.51 5.37
C THR A 124 -4.79 -3.09 6.30
N ILE A 125 -4.66 -1.80 6.54
CA ILE A 125 -3.74 -1.24 7.53
C ILE A 125 -4.53 -0.99 8.81
N LYS A 126 -4.09 -1.60 9.91
CA LYS A 126 -4.63 -1.38 11.25
C LYS A 126 -3.96 -0.15 11.87
N MET A 127 -4.75 0.89 12.14
CA MET A 127 -4.33 2.05 12.93
C MET A 127 -4.81 1.87 14.38
N ASP A 128 -4.38 2.76 15.28
CA ASP A 128 -4.76 2.68 16.69
C ASP A 128 -6.26 2.91 16.93
N SER A 129 -6.92 3.71 16.08
CA SER A 129 -8.31 4.16 16.27
C SER A 129 -9.27 3.88 15.10
N TYR A 130 -8.79 3.22 14.05
CA TYR A 130 -9.57 2.78 12.89
C TYR A 130 -8.74 1.82 12.03
N ASN A 131 -9.38 1.18 11.07
CA ASN A 131 -8.70 0.44 10.02
C ASN A 131 -8.89 1.15 8.67
N VAL A 132 -7.92 1.01 7.77
CA VAL A 132 -8.05 1.45 6.38
C VAL A 132 -7.83 0.26 5.47
N SER A 133 -8.83 -0.09 4.68
CA SER A 133 -8.76 -1.16 3.70
C SER A 133 -8.72 -0.60 2.29
N TYR A 134 -7.66 -0.92 1.56
CA TYR A 134 -7.51 -0.62 0.15
C TYR A 134 -7.89 -1.86 -0.66
N LEU A 135 -8.87 -1.73 -1.55
CA LEU A 135 -9.35 -2.81 -2.40
C LEU A 135 -9.07 -2.46 -3.86
N LYS A 136 -8.78 -3.49 -4.66
CA LYS A 136 -8.76 -3.42 -6.12
C LYS A 136 -9.64 -4.50 -6.69
N ILE A 137 -10.53 -4.13 -7.60
CA ILE A 137 -11.32 -5.09 -8.38
C ILE A 137 -10.40 -5.70 -9.43
N ILE A 138 -10.27 -7.03 -9.48
CA ILE A 138 -9.35 -7.71 -10.42
C ILE A 138 -10.05 -8.35 -11.62
N ASN A 139 -11.38 -8.36 -11.61
CA ASN A 139 -12.20 -8.98 -12.63
C ASN A 139 -13.11 -7.93 -13.30
N ASN A 140 -13.14 -7.92 -14.65
CA ASN A 140 -13.92 -6.95 -15.42
C ASN A 140 -15.44 -7.13 -15.26
N GLU A 141 -15.95 -8.36 -15.15
CA GLU A 141 -17.37 -8.63 -14.94
C GLU A 141 -17.81 -8.14 -13.55
N SER A 142 -17.01 -8.42 -12.51
CA SER A 142 -17.26 -7.88 -11.16
C SER A 142 -17.22 -6.36 -11.15
N LYS A 143 -16.27 -5.76 -11.86
CA LYS A 143 -16.17 -4.31 -12.04
C LYS A 143 -17.44 -3.74 -12.67
N GLU A 144 -17.87 -4.27 -13.82
CA GLU A 144 -19.05 -3.81 -14.52
C GLU A 144 -20.32 -3.97 -13.68
N LYS A 145 -20.46 -5.09 -12.96
CA LYS A 145 -21.57 -5.31 -12.02
C LYS A 145 -21.57 -4.22 -10.93
N PHE A 146 -20.45 -4.03 -10.24
CA PHE A 146 -20.33 -3.06 -9.16
C PHE A 146 -20.57 -1.62 -9.63
N GLU A 147 -19.96 -1.20 -10.74
CA GLU A 147 -20.14 0.15 -11.29
C GLU A 147 -21.57 0.41 -11.79
N ASN A 148 -22.29 -0.63 -12.21
CA ASN A 148 -23.72 -0.51 -12.52
C ASN A 148 -24.57 -0.36 -11.27
N GLU A 149 -24.22 -1.02 -10.16
CA GLU A 149 -24.88 -0.82 -8.87
C GLU A 149 -24.62 0.59 -8.30
N LEU A 150 -23.38 1.10 -8.39
CA LEU A 150 -23.04 2.48 -8.01
C LEU A 150 -23.94 3.53 -8.68
N LYS A 151 -24.32 3.30 -9.95
CA LYS A 151 -25.15 4.23 -10.72
C LYS A 151 -26.63 4.18 -10.34
N LYS A 152 -27.11 3.05 -9.83
CA LYS A 152 -28.52 2.81 -9.52
C LYS A 152 -28.84 3.06 -8.05
N ASN A 153 -27.90 2.77 -7.16
CA ASN A 153 -28.10 2.85 -5.73
C ASN A 153 -27.91 4.30 -5.25
N GLN A 154 -28.98 4.90 -4.73
CA GLN A 154 -29.00 6.29 -4.27
C GLN A 154 -28.15 6.55 -3.02
N LEU A 155 -27.68 5.51 -2.34
CA LEU A 155 -26.79 5.64 -1.18
C LEU A 155 -25.39 6.10 -1.57
N TRP A 156 -24.96 5.88 -2.81
CA TRP A 156 -23.66 6.35 -3.29
C TRP A 156 -23.76 7.80 -3.78
N GLU A 157 -23.09 8.70 -3.08
CA GLU A 157 -23.00 10.11 -3.46
C GLU A 157 -21.81 10.36 -4.38
N LYS A 158 -21.99 11.23 -5.38
CA LYS A 158 -20.90 11.65 -6.29
C LYS A 158 -20.05 12.79 -5.74
N GLU A 159 -20.55 13.47 -4.72
CA GLU A 159 -19.88 14.58 -4.06
C GLU A 159 -19.89 14.32 -2.57
N LEU A 160 -18.72 14.37 -1.93
CA LEU A 160 -18.62 14.24 -0.49
C LEU A 160 -18.94 15.57 0.19
N SER A 161 -19.94 15.59 1.06
CA SER A 161 -20.24 16.73 1.93
C SER A 161 -18.99 17.19 2.68
N SER A 162 -18.66 18.48 2.61
CA SER A 162 -17.49 19.06 3.29
C SER A 162 -17.52 18.86 4.81
N LYS A 163 -18.72 18.82 5.41
CA LYS A 163 -18.90 18.51 6.82
C LYS A 163 -18.50 17.07 7.13
N ILE A 164 -18.95 16.10 6.33
CA ILE A 164 -18.58 14.68 6.50
C ILE A 164 -17.09 14.50 6.21
N LYS A 165 -16.54 15.14 5.17
CA LYS A 165 -15.10 15.12 4.88
C LYS A 165 -14.27 15.57 6.09
N SER A 166 -14.70 16.61 6.81
CA SER A 166 -13.99 17.09 7.99
C SER A 166 -13.96 16.10 9.16
N LEU A 167 -14.87 15.10 9.15
CA LEU A 167 -14.88 14.02 10.13
C LEU A 167 -13.91 12.90 9.78
N LEU A 168 -13.28 12.86 8.60
CA LEU A 168 -12.38 11.78 8.23
C LEU A 168 -10.96 12.06 8.73
N PRO A 169 -10.11 11.03 8.93
CA PRO A 169 -8.69 11.22 9.21
C PRO A 169 -8.01 12.09 8.14
N PHE A 170 -7.06 12.94 8.54
CA PHE A 170 -6.46 13.95 7.66
C PHE A 170 -5.84 13.36 6.37
N ASP A 171 -5.11 12.26 6.49
CA ASP A 171 -4.47 11.62 5.31
C ASP A 171 -5.51 11.11 4.30
N ILE A 172 -6.65 10.63 4.79
CA ILE A 172 -7.78 10.17 3.97
C ILE A 172 -8.42 11.36 3.27
N GLN A 173 -8.64 12.48 3.97
CA GLN A 173 -9.26 13.67 3.37
C GLN A 173 -8.54 14.13 2.09
N TYR A 174 -7.22 13.98 2.04
CA TYR A 174 -6.42 14.32 0.88
C TYR A 174 -6.46 13.22 -0.19
N GLU A 175 -6.33 11.95 0.20
CA GLU A 175 -6.31 10.84 -0.76
C GLU A 175 -7.62 10.71 -1.55
N ILE A 176 -8.76 10.99 -0.91
CA ILE A 176 -10.08 10.84 -1.52
C ILE A 176 -10.48 12.01 -2.45
N GLU A 177 -9.65 13.03 -2.62
CA GLU A 177 -9.98 14.19 -3.48
C GLU A 177 -10.16 13.83 -4.95
N THR A 178 -9.56 12.72 -5.39
CA THR A 178 -9.65 12.22 -6.76
C THR A 178 -10.67 11.08 -6.90
N PHE A 179 -11.47 10.80 -5.86
CA PHE A 179 -12.44 9.70 -5.87
C PHE A 179 -13.80 10.20 -6.40
N ASP A 180 -14.60 9.26 -6.90
CA ASP A 180 -15.80 9.55 -7.69
C ASP A 180 -17.11 9.26 -6.95
N TYR A 181 -17.11 8.28 -6.04
CA TYR A 181 -18.30 7.87 -5.29
C TYR A 181 -17.98 7.67 -3.81
N PHE A 182 -18.91 8.06 -2.97
CA PHE A 182 -18.75 8.11 -1.52
C PHE A 182 -19.98 7.55 -0.80
N VAL A 183 -19.73 6.86 0.31
CA VAL A 183 -20.74 6.44 1.27
C VAL A 183 -20.19 6.72 2.66
N PHE A 184 -20.96 7.43 3.47
CA PHE A 184 -20.73 7.54 4.90
C PHE A 184 -21.89 6.87 5.62
N TYR A 185 -21.60 5.89 6.47
CA TYR A 185 -22.61 5.16 7.21
C TYR A 185 -22.37 5.32 8.70
N ASN A 186 -23.36 5.88 9.40
CA ASN A 186 -23.40 5.93 10.84
C ASN A 186 -24.09 4.66 11.35
N ILE A 187 -23.30 3.75 11.92
CA ILE A 187 -23.78 2.46 12.43
C ILE A 187 -24.70 2.68 13.63
N THR A 188 -24.34 3.61 14.52
CA THR A 188 -25.09 3.90 15.76
C THR A 188 -26.52 4.33 15.48
N ASN A 189 -26.72 5.18 14.47
CA ASN A 189 -28.05 5.69 14.09
C ASN A 189 -28.69 4.92 12.93
N ASN A 190 -27.96 4.02 12.27
CA ASN A 190 -28.40 3.33 11.05
C ASN A 190 -28.82 4.33 9.95
N GLU A 191 -27.94 5.30 9.67
CA GLU A 191 -28.17 6.41 8.73
C GLU A 191 -27.02 6.54 7.72
N PHE A 192 -27.36 6.86 6.47
CA PHE A 192 -26.41 7.09 5.38
C PHE A 192 -26.29 8.57 5.05
N ASN A 193 -25.06 9.03 4.82
CA ASN A 193 -24.69 10.35 4.32
C ASN A 193 -25.26 11.54 5.11
N ILE A 194 -25.58 11.32 6.38
CA ILE A 194 -26.06 12.35 7.29
C ILE A 194 -24.94 12.71 8.26
N TYR A 195 -24.66 14.00 8.40
CA TYR A 195 -23.74 14.49 9.41
C TYR A 195 -24.36 14.32 10.80
N PRO A 196 -23.71 13.60 11.73
CA PRO A 196 -24.26 13.34 13.05
C PRO A 196 -24.35 14.61 13.90
N LEU A 197 -25.29 14.62 14.85
CA LEU A 197 -25.36 15.64 15.90
C LEU A 197 -24.29 15.37 16.98
N ASP A 198 -24.25 16.17 18.03
CA ASP A 198 -23.31 15.96 19.15
C ASP A 198 -23.50 14.56 19.77
N GLY A 199 -22.40 13.89 20.11
CA GLY A 199 -22.40 12.51 20.59
C GLY A 199 -21.21 11.67 20.11
N GLU A 200 -21.26 10.39 20.46
CA GLU A 200 -20.29 9.37 20.03
C GLU A 200 -20.93 8.44 19.01
N TYR A 201 -20.26 8.22 17.88
CA TYR A 201 -20.78 7.43 16.78
C TYR A 201 -19.73 6.47 16.24
N GLU A 202 -20.18 5.25 15.94
CA GLU A 202 -19.43 4.26 15.17
C GLU A 202 -19.81 4.42 13.71
N CYS A 203 -18.80 4.57 12.85
CA CYS A 203 -19.00 4.90 11.45
C CYS A 203 -18.16 4.03 10.53
N ILE A 204 -18.70 3.80 9.33
CA ILE A 204 -17.98 3.24 8.19
C ILE A 204 -17.97 4.28 7.08
N PHE A 205 -16.83 4.45 6.45
CA PHE A 205 -16.71 5.31 5.28
C PHE A 205 -16.17 4.50 4.11
N ILE A 206 -16.76 4.67 2.93
CA ILE A 206 -16.35 4.00 1.70
C ILE A 206 -16.21 5.03 0.60
N ALA A 207 -15.11 4.98 -0.13
CA ALA A 207 -14.90 5.76 -1.34
C ALA A 207 -14.47 4.85 -2.49
N TYR A 208 -14.93 5.15 -3.70
CA TYR A 208 -14.53 4.46 -4.93
C TYR A 208 -13.93 5.42 -5.97
N ASP A 209 -12.83 4.98 -6.58
CA ASP A 209 -12.08 5.65 -7.64
C ASP A 209 -12.20 4.82 -8.93
N TYR A 210 -12.85 5.41 -9.93
CA TYR A 210 -13.23 4.79 -11.20
C TYR A 210 -12.02 4.54 -12.10
N GLU A 211 -11.05 5.45 -12.09
CA GLU A 211 -9.85 5.35 -12.93
C GLU A 211 -8.96 4.20 -12.48
N LEU A 212 -8.69 4.10 -11.18
CA LEU A 212 -7.83 3.07 -10.60
C LEU A 212 -8.59 1.79 -10.21
N GLN A 213 -9.92 1.79 -10.31
CA GLN A 213 -10.79 0.66 -9.96
C GLN A 213 -10.54 0.20 -8.52
N ARG A 214 -10.39 1.18 -7.62
CA ARG A 214 -10.00 0.96 -6.23
C ARG A 214 -11.02 1.51 -5.27
N LEU A 215 -11.17 0.84 -4.14
CA LEU A 215 -11.97 1.31 -3.02
C LEU A 215 -11.07 1.58 -1.82
N ILE A 216 -11.43 2.60 -1.05
CA ILE A 216 -10.97 2.78 0.32
C ILE A 216 -12.15 2.55 1.24
N ILE A 217 -11.97 1.70 2.25
CA ILE A 217 -12.94 1.50 3.33
C ILE A 217 -12.27 1.85 4.66
N ILE A 218 -12.95 2.64 5.46
CA ILE A 218 -12.60 2.93 6.85
C ILE A 218 -13.66 2.30 7.73
N ASP A 219 -13.20 1.47 8.67
CA ASP A 219 -14.02 0.75 9.63
C ASP A 219 -13.35 0.77 11.01
N ASP A 220 -14.03 0.22 12.04
CA ASP A 220 -13.67 0.39 13.45
C ASP A 220 -13.49 1.87 13.84
N TYR A 221 -14.19 2.79 13.16
CA TYR A 221 -13.96 4.21 13.29
C TYR A 221 -14.97 4.87 14.21
N LYS A 222 -14.45 5.57 15.23
CA LYS A 222 -15.25 6.31 16.22
C LYS A 222 -15.07 7.79 16.08
N ILE A 223 -16.18 8.51 16.04
CA ILE A 223 -16.24 9.97 15.96
C ILE A 223 -16.87 10.48 17.26
N MET A 224 -16.26 11.49 17.87
CA MET A 224 -16.82 12.22 19.00
C MET A 224 -17.05 13.67 18.60
N LEU A 225 -18.30 14.12 18.73
CA LEU A 225 -18.74 15.49 18.48
C LEU A 225 -19.24 16.13 19.76
N ASN A 226 -18.80 17.37 20.02
CA ASN A 226 -19.11 18.16 21.20
C ASN A 226 -19.70 19.51 20.83
#